data_AF-A0A8I2G3U5-F1
#
_entry.id   AF-A0A8I2G3U5-F1
#
_cell.length_a   1.000
_cell.length_b   1.000
_cell.length_c   1.000
_cell.angle_alpha   90.00
_cell.angle_beta   90.00
_cell.angle_gamma   90.00
#
_symmetry.space_group_name_H-M   'P 1'
#
loop_
_entity.id
_entity.type
_entity.pdbx_description
1 polymer ?
#
loop_
_entity_poly.entity_id
_entity_poly.type
_entity_poly.pdbx_seq_one_letter_code
_entity_poly.pdbx_strand_id
1 'polypeptide(L)'
;MIKNKKVYLFRVSADSGKETIYSRLKIKEPGPGYTHFPDSLPENYFQQLTSEKKIIKRTQGIPKLIWVLPPGKRNEALDCHVLGLCALAILNPNLALLAKQNIVYTGEPIATPKKRRRILSKGVS
;
A
#
# COMPACT_ATOMS: atom_id res chain seq x y z
N MET A 1 4.60 7.44 34.96
CA MET A 1 4.48 8.56 33.99
C MET A 1 5.45 8.30 32.83
N ILE A 2 4.97 7.78 31.69
CA ILE A 2 5.85 7.38 30.58
C ILE A 2 6.21 8.62 29.75
N LYS A 3 7.50 8.97 29.72
CA LYS A 3 8.09 10.08 28.96
C LYS A 3 7.80 9.95 27.45
N ASN A 4 7.57 11.10 26.80
CA ASN A 4 7.34 11.30 25.35
C ASN A 4 7.99 10.23 24.45
N LYS A 5 7.19 9.25 24.00
CA LYS A 5 7.58 8.37 22.89
C LYS A 5 7.56 9.20 21.61
N LYS A 6 8.68 9.25 20.88
CA LYS A 6 8.73 9.84 19.54
C LYS A 6 7.94 8.93 18.59
N VAL A 7 6.85 9.44 18.03
CA VAL A 7 6.01 8.73 17.06
C VAL A 7 6.25 9.35 15.68
N TYR A 8 6.46 8.50 14.68
CA TYR A 8 6.48 8.93 13.28
C TYR A 8 5.04 9.00 12.76
N LEU A 9 4.57 10.20 12.41
CA LEU A 9 3.26 10.42 11.82
C LEU A 9 3.42 10.60 10.31
N PHE A 10 2.75 9.77 9.53
CA PHE A 10 2.70 9.86 8.07
C PHE A 10 1.29 10.23 7.62
N ARG A 11 1.16 11.21 6.74
CA ARG A 11 -0.12 11.55 6.11
C ARG A 11 -0.31 10.69 4.87
N VAL A 12 -1.43 10.00 4.81
CA VAL A 12 -1.80 9.11 3.70
C VAL A 12 -2.98 9.73 2.94
N SER A 13 -2.83 9.86 1.62
CA SER A 13 -3.92 10.29 0.71
C SER A 13 -4.69 9.06 0.21
N ALA A 14 -5.88 8.84 0.74
CA ALA A 14 -6.74 7.75 0.30
C ALA A 14 -7.16 7.90 -1.17
N ASP A 15 -7.47 9.12 -1.60
CA ASP A 15 -7.92 9.39 -2.98
C ASP A 15 -6.86 9.02 -4.02
N SER A 16 -5.60 9.44 -3.80
CA SER A 16 -4.49 9.13 -4.70
C SER A 16 -4.16 7.62 -4.70
N GLY A 17 -4.29 6.97 -3.53
CA GLY A 17 -4.16 5.53 -3.41
C GLY A 17 -5.21 4.80 -4.24
N LYS A 18 -6.48 5.20 -4.09
CA LYS A 18 -7.61 4.64 -4.86
C LYS A 18 -7.42 4.85 -6.36
N GLU A 19 -7.03 6.04 -6.80
CA GLU A 19 -6.72 6.29 -8.22
C GLU A 19 -5.62 5.37 -8.76
N THR A 20 -4.54 5.20 -8.00
CA THR A 20 -3.43 4.33 -8.37
C THR A 20 -3.89 2.87 -8.49
N ILE A 21 -4.67 2.39 -7.52
CA ILE A 21 -5.20 1.02 -7.52
C ILE A 21 -6.11 0.80 -8.71
N TYR A 22 -7.10 1.67 -8.92
CA TYR A 22 -8.02 1.54 -10.06
C TYR A 22 -7.32 1.65 -11.41
N SER A 23 -6.22 2.40 -11.50
CA SER A 23 -5.38 2.42 -12.70
C SER A 23 -4.66 1.07 -12.91
N ARG A 24 -4.05 0.53 -11.85
CA ARG A 24 -3.33 -0.76 -11.88
C ARG A 24 -4.24 -1.95 -12.17
N LEU A 25 -5.45 -1.96 -11.65
CA LEU A 25 -6.43 -3.03 -11.90
C LEU A 25 -6.87 -3.11 -13.37
N LYS A 26 -6.65 -2.06 -14.17
CA LYS A 26 -6.94 -2.09 -15.62
C LYS A 26 -5.84 -2.75 -16.45
N ILE A 27 -4.67 -2.98 -15.88
CA ILE A 27 -3.55 -3.63 -16.55
C ILE A 27 -3.85 -5.13 -16.60
N LYS A 28 -3.98 -5.68 -17.82
CA LYS A 28 -4.39 -7.08 -18.02
C LYS A 28 -3.22 -8.05 -18.15
N GLU A 29 -2.07 -7.55 -18.60
CA GLU A 29 -0.90 -8.36 -18.87
C GLU A 29 0.15 -8.21 -17.76
N PRO A 30 0.83 -9.29 -17.36
CA PRO A 30 1.90 -9.21 -16.37
C PRO A 30 2.99 -8.22 -16.77
N GLY A 31 3.35 -7.34 -15.84
CA GLY A 31 4.33 -6.29 -16.08
C GLY A 31 4.32 -5.21 -15.00
N PRO A 32 5.06 -4.10 -15.18
CA PRO A 32 5.10 -3.01 -14.22
C PRO A 32 3.69 -2.48 -13.90
N GLY A 33 3.33 -2.49 -12.62
CA GLY A 33 2.03 -2.02 -12.15
C GLY A 33 0.89 -3.06 -12.23
N TYR A 34 1.11 -4.22 -12.87
CA TYR A 34 0.15 -5.32 -12.82
C TYR A 34 -0.05 -5.79 -11.37
N THR A 35 -1.29 -6.04 -10.99
CA THR A 35 -1.62 -6.50 -9.63
C THR A 35 -1.89 -7.99 -9.64
N HIS A 36 -1.01 -8.76 -9.01
CA HIS A 36 -1.16 -10.19 -8.85
C HIS A 36 -2.12 -10.52 -7.70
N PHE A 37 -2.99 -11.49 -7.89
CA PHE A 37 -3.91 -12.00 -6.87
C PHE A 37 -3.70 -13.50 -6.69
N PRO A 38 -3.76 -14.02 -5.44
CA PRO A 38 -3.86 -15.45 -5.20
C PRO A 38 -5.16 -16.01 -5.74
N ASP A 39 -5.12 -17.23 -6.28
CA ASP A 39 -6.30 -17.93 -6.81
C ASP A 39 -7.33 -18.29 -5.74
N SER A 40 -6.93 -18.28 -4.46
CA SER A 40 -7.78 -18.62 -3.32
C SER A 40 -8.68 -17.48 -2.84
N LEU A 41 -8.59 -16.28 -3.42
CA LEU A 41 -9.39 -15.13 -2.98
C LEU A 41 -10.86 -15.29 -3.41
N PRO A 42 -11.82 -15.10 -2.49
CA PRO A 42 -13.23 -15.21 -2.82
C PRO A 42 -13.70 -14.01 -3.65
N GLU A 43 -14.74 -14.20 -4.46
CA GLU A 43 -15.35 -13.15 -5.29
C GLU A 43 -15.70 -11.88 -4.48
N ASN A 44 -16.18 -12.04 -3.25
CA ASN A 44 -16.51 -10.92 -2.36
C ASN A 44 -15.32 -9.98 -2.12
N TYR A 45 -14.08 -10.49 -2.10
CA TYR A 45 -12.89 -9.64 -1.99
C TYR A 45 -12.80 -8.66 -3.17
N PHE A 46 -13.01 -9.13 -4.40
CA PHE A 46 -12.95 -8.30 -5.60
C PHE A 46 -14.12 -7.31 -5.67
N GLN A 47 -15.30 -7.71 -5.18
CA GLN A 47 -16.44 -6.80 -5.05
C GLN A 47 -16.15 -5.66 -4.07
N GLN A 48 -15.46 -5.93 -2.96
CA GLN A 48 -15.05 -4.89 -2.00
C GLN A 48 -13.90 -4.03 -2.53
N LEU A 49 -12.93 -4.64 -3.22
CA LEU A 49 -11.79 -3.95 -3.84
C LEU A 49 -12.25 -2.91 -4.87
N THR A 50 -13.37 -3.17 -5.54
CA THR A 50 -13.95 -2.30 -6.58
C THR A 50 -15.26 -1.63 -6.15
N SER A 51 -15.52 -1.61 -4.83
CA SER A 51 -16.82 -1.18 -4.27
C SER A 51 -17.11 0.30 -4.46
N GLU A 52 -16.09 1.16 -4.40
CA GLU A 52 -16.23 2.61 -4.50
C GLU A 52 -16.28 3.11 -5.95
N LYS A 53 -16.97 4.23 -6.16
CA LYS A 53 -17.03 4.87 -7.47
C LYS A 53 -16.65 6.34 -7.37
N LYS A 54 -15.91 6.82 -8.36
CA LYS A 54 -15.57 8.24 -8.48
C LYS A 54 -16.71 8.95 -9.21
N ILE A 55 -17.35 9.90 -8.53
CA ILE A 55 -18.48 10.68 -9.08
C ILE A 55 -18.18 12.18 -9.04
N ILE A 56 -18.82 12.95 -9.91
CA ILE A 56 -18.81 14.41 -9.84
C ILE A 56 -19.96 14.85 -8.93
N LYS A 57 -19.63 15.43 -7.78
CA LYS A 57 -20.61 16.05 -6.88
C LYS A 57 -20.44 17.57 -6.91
N ARG A 58 -21.53 18.29 -7.18
CA ARG A 58 -21.55 19.75 -7.08
C ARG A 58 -21.71 20.15 -5.62
N THR A 59 -20.77 20.93 -5.09
CA THR A 59 -20.85 21.54 -3.76
C THR A 59 -20.68 23.03 -3.93
N GLN A 60 -21.67 23.83 -3.52
CA GLN A 60 -21.67 25.29 -3.71
C GLN A 60 -21.42 25.72 -5.17
N GLY A 61 -22.06 25.03 -6.13
CA GLY A 61 -21.90 25.30 -7.55
C GLY A 61 -20.59 24.78 -8.19
N ILE A 62 -19.60 24.38 -7.39
CA ILE A 62 -18.31 23.87 -7.90
C ILE A 62 -18.37 22.35 -8.06
N PRO A 63 -18.10 21.80 -9.26
CA PRO A 63 -17.99 20.36 -9.45
C PRO A 63 -16.71 19.84 -8.78
N LYS A 64 -16.86 18.85 -7.89
CA LYS A 64 -15.74 18.15 -7.26
C LYS A 64 -15.85 16.66 -7.55
N LEU A 65 -14.72 16.05 -7.88
CA LEU A 65 -14.63 14.60 -7.97
C LEU A 65 -14.47 14.02 -6.57
N ILE A 66 -15.35 13.11 -6.19
CA ILE A 66 -15.29 12.44 -4.90
C ILE A 66 -15.47 10.93 -5.08
N TRP A 67 -14.84 10.14 -4.20
CA TRP A 67 -15.09 8.72 -4.08
C TRP A 67 -16.30 8.48 -3.19
N VAL A 68 -17.22 7.63 -3.64
CA VAL A 68 -18.44 7.29 -2.90
C VAL A 68 -18.59 5.78 -2.84
N LEU A 69 -18.81 5.28 -1.62
CA LEU A 69 -19.22 3.90 -1.36
C LEU A 69 -20.75 3.78 -1.54
N PRO A 70 -21.25 2.95 -2.47
CA PRO A 70 -22.68 2.71 -2.61
C PRO A 70 -23.29 2.08 -1.35
N PRO A 71 -24.57 2.37 -1.02
CA PRO A 71 -25.24 1.77 0.14
C PRO A 71 -25.23 0.24 0.09
N GLY A 72 -25.04 -0.39 1.25
CA GLY A 72 -25.04 -1.85 1.39
C GLY A 72 -23.78 -2.55 0.88
N LYS A 73 -22.75 -1.81 0.46
CA LYS A 73 -21.43 -2.36 0.11
C LYS A 73 -20.44 -2.12 1.24
N ARG A 74 -19.45 -3.02 1.34
CA ARG A 74 -18.27 -2.82 2.18
C ARG A 74 -17.04 -2.60 1.30
N ASN A 75 -16.01 -1.96 1.85
CA ASN A 75 -14.82 -1.51 1.11
C ASN A 75 -13.50 -1.85 1.82
N GLU A 76 -13.51 -2.73 2.83
CA GLU A 76 -12.32 -3.01 3.64
C GLU A 76 -11.16 -3.53 2.78
N ALA A 77 -11.46 -4.36 1.76
CA ALA A 77 -10.45 -4.82 0.82
C ALA A 77 -9.74 -3.67 0.08
N LEU A 78 -10.49 -2.64 -0.35
CA LEU A 78 -9.93 -1.47 -1.01
C LEU A 78 -9.08 -0.64 -0.03
N ASP A 79 -9.59 -0.38 1.17
CA ASP A 79 -8.88 0.42 2.18
C ASP A 79 -7.60 -0.29 2.66
N CYS A 80 -7.63 -1.61 2.86
CA CYS A 80 -6.45 -2.41 3.15
C CYS A 80 -5.41 -2.32 2.02
N HIS A 81 -5.85 -2.36 0.76
CA HIS A 81 -4.95 -2.26 -0.38
C HIS A 81 -4.30 -0.86 -0.48
N VAL A 82 -5.06 0.21 -0.19
CA VAL A 82 -4.54 1.58 -0.08
C VAL A 82 -3.47 1.65 1.01
N LEU A 83 -3.75 1.13 2.20
CA LEU A 83 -2.79 1.14 3.30
C LEU A 83 -1.55 0.31 2.99
N GLY A 84 -1.70 -0.83 2.31
CA GLY A 84 -0.58 -1.64 1.84
C GLY A 84 0.32 -0.88 0.86
N LEU A 85 -0.28 -0.17 -0.10
CA LEU A 85 0.45 0.69 -1.03
C LEU A 85 1.22 1.80 -0.30
N CYS A 86 0.60 2.42 0.70
CA CYS A 86 1.23 3.45 1.51
C CYS A 86 2.36 2.90 2.39
N ALA A 87 2.16 1.74 3.01
CA ALA A 87 3.20 1.06 3.76
C ALA A 87 4.42 0.72 2.88
N LEU A 88 4.18 0.25 1.65
CA LEU A 88 5.24 -0.01 0.68
C LEU A 88 5.99 1.28 0.32
N ALA A 89 5.27 2.39 0.10
CA ALA A 89 5.88 3.67 -0.21
C ALA A 89 6.70 4.24 0.97
N ILE A 90 6.21 4.09 2.20
CA ILE A 90 6.92 4.50 3.42
C ILE A 90 8.18 3.66 3.63
N LEU A 91 8.07 2.33 3.43
CA LEU A 91 9.20 1.42 3.57
C LEU A 91 10.26 1.64 2.48
N ASN A 92 9.82 2.01 1.28
CA ASN A 92 10.63 2.23 0.08
C ASN A 92 11.76 1.19 -0.12
N PRO A 93 11.42 -0.12 -0.16
CA PRO A 93 12.42 -1.17 -0.30
C PRO A 93 13.02 -1.19 -1.71
N ASN A 94 14.25 -1.68 -1.83
CA ASN A 94 14.85 -1.95 -3.14
C ASN A 94 14.23 -3.22 -3.75
N LEU A 95 13.13 -3.05 -4.48
CA LEU A 95 12.38 -4.15 -5.09
C LEU A 95 13.20 -4.93 -6.11
N ALA A 96 14.11 -4.28 -6.85
CA ALA A 96 14.97 -4.96 -7.82
C ALA A 96 15.95 -5.92 -7.15
N LEU A 97 16.48 -5.54 -5.98
CA LEU A 97 17.33 -6.41 -5.17
C LEU A 97 16.53 -7.57 -4.58
N LEU A 98 15.34 -7.32 -4.05
CA LEU A 98 14.47 -8.37 -3.49
C LEU A 98 14.06 -9.41 -4.54
N ALA A 99 13.73 -8.94 -5.76
CA ALA A 99 13.40 -9.81 -6.88
C ALA A 99 14.58 -10.73 -7.25
N LYS A 100 15.81 -10.21 -7.27
CA LYS A 100 17.03 -11.01 -7.54
C LYS A 100 17.30 -12.07 -6.47
N GLN A 101 16.91 -11.81 -5.23
CA GLN A 101 17.09 -12.74 -4.13
C GLN A 101 16.03 -13.87 -4.13
N ASN A 102 15.08 -13.83 -5.07
CA ASN A 102 13.97 -14.78 -5.19
C ASN A 102 13.26 -15.04 -3.85
N ILE A 103 13.15 -13.99 -3.02
CA ILE A 103 12.50 -14.08 -1.72
C ILE A 103 11.01 -14.19 -1.99
N VAL A 104 10.50 -15.42 -2.01
CA VAL A 104 9.08 -15.71 -1.97
C VAL A 104 8.59 -15.37 -0.56
N TYR A 105 7.59 -14.50 -0.45
CA TYR A 105 6.95 -14.23 0.83
C TYR A 105 6.09 -15.44 1.21
N THR A 106 6.56 -16.26 2.15
CA THR A 106 5.88 -17.48 2.62
C THR A 106 4.84 -17.22 3.72
N GLY A 107 4.59 -15.95 4.08
CA GLY A 107 3.69 -15.59 5.18
C GLY A 107 4.37 -15.50 6.56
N GLU A 108 5.62 -15.95 6.67
CA GLU A 108 6.42 -15.77 7.89
C GLU A 108 7.12 -14.41 7.91
N PRO A 109 7.28 -13.78 9.09
CA PRO A 109 7.96 -12.50 9.19
C PRO A 109 9.40 -12.62 8.71
N ILE A 110 9.73 -11.93 7.61
CA ILE A 110 11.09 -11.88 7.08
C ILE A 110 11.98 -11.28 8.17
N ALA A 111 12.92 -12.08 8.67
CA ALA A 111 13.90 -11.62 9.64
C ALA A 111 14.70 -10.46 9.02
N THR A 112 14.54 -9.26 9.56
CA THR A 112 15.32 -8.11 9.07
C THR A 112 16.80 -8.39 9.29
N PRO A 113 17.67 -8.17 8.28
CA PRO A 113 19.08 -8.41 8.45
C PRO A 113 19.60 -7.45 9.54
N LYS A 114 20.11 -8.01 10.65
CA LYS A 114 20.78 -7.22 11.69
C LYS A 114 21.91 -6.44 11.04
N LYS A 115 21.78 -5.10 10.95
CA LYS A 115 22.88 -4.22 10.53
C LYS A 115 24.09 -4.54 11.41
N ARG A 116 25.15 -5.10 10.81
CA ARG A 116 26.44 -5.25 11.49
C ARG A 116 26.87 -3.86 11.93
N ARG A 117 27.03 -3.64 13.24
CA ARG A 117 27.58 -2.39 13.77
C ARG A 117 28.97 -2.23 13.15
N ARG A 118 29.14 -1.19 12.33
CA ARG A 118 30.44 -0.82 11.78
C ARG A 118 31.28 -0.36 12.96
N ILE A 119 32.31 -1.11 13.32
CA ILE A 119 33.31 -0.65 14.29
C ILE A 119 34.01 0.51 13.60
N LEU A 120 33.74 1.75 14.05
CA LEU A 120 34.58 2.90 13.70
C LEU A 120 35.97 2.58 14.25
N SER A 121 36.96 2.53 13.36
CA SER A 121 38.35 2.19 13.72
C SER A 121 38.79 2.98 14.94
N LYS A 122 39.46 2.30 15.89
CA LYS A 122 40.15 2.99 16.98
C LYS A 122 41.12 3.99 16.36
N GLY A 123 41.00 5.26 16.76
CA GLY A 123 41.77 6.37 16.20
C GLY A 123 43.28 6.09 16.20
N VAL A 124 43.97 6.70 15.24
CA VAL A 124 45.43 6.75 15.20
C VAL A 124 45.90 7.70 16.30
N SER A 125 46.92 7.28 17.05
CA SER A 125 47.57 8.04 18.14
C SER A 125 48.15 9.37 17.71
#